data_AF-A0AA38NWQ5-F1
#
_entry.id   AF-A0AA38NWQ5-F1
#
_cell.length_a   1.000
_cell.length_b   1.000
_cell.length_c   1.000
_cell.angle_alpha   90.00
_cell.angle_beta   90.00
_cell.angle_gamma   90.00
#
_symmetry.space_group_name_H-M   'P 1'
#
loop_
_entity.id
_entity.type
_entity.pdbx_description
1 polymer ?
#
loop_
_entity_poly.entity_id
_entity_poly.type
_entity_poly.pdbx_seq_one_letter_code
_entity_poly.pdbx_strand_id
1 'polypeptide(L)'
;PSTGRPKAFAWWFQNRKTVTRLPPDDVFETLAKFTSQWWVWYSIINPEWRERDASGRIVVNGSGEGDWDKFDRSGQNGMLSLVVSLHWWYHRLDSPTPDWLAALRDVSWIISELIEVNR
;
A
#
# COMPACT_ATOMS: atom_id res chain seq x y z
N PRO A 1 -10.45 4.19 -3.84
CA PRO A 1 -11.33 3.67 -2.76
C PRO A 1 -10.96 4.24 -1.37
N SER A 2 -11.92 4.76 -0.62
CA SER A 2 -11.77 5.28 0.75
C SER A 2 -12.01 4.24 1.84
N THR A 3 -12.71 3.15 1.51
CA THR A 3 -13.03 2.05 2.44
C THR A 3 -11.77 1.36 2.96
N GLY A 4 -11.66 1.19 4.28
CA GLY A 4 -10.58 0.46 4.94
C GLY A 4 -9.22 1.19 4.99
N ARG A 5 -9.09 2.36 4.36
CA ARG A 5 -7.84 3.12 4.28
C ARG A 5 -7.41 3.63 5.67
N PRO A 6 -6.13 3.43 6.08
CA PRO A 6 -5.62 4.01 7.33
C PRO A 6 -5.82 5.53 7.46
N LYS A 7 -6.11 6.00 8.67
CA LYS A 7 -6.33 7.43 8.96
C LYS A 7 -5.17 8.33 8.54
N ALA A 8 -3.95 7.83 8.63
CA ALA A 8 -2.72 8.48 8.17
C ALA A 8 -2.83 9.05 6.75
N PHE A 9 -3.54 8.35 5.85
CA PHE A 9 -3.74 8.83 4.49
C PHE A 9 -4.66 10.05 4.42
N ALA A 10 -5.77 10.07 5.19
CA ALA A 10 -6.69 11.21 5.21
C ALA A 10 -5.96 12.48 5.68
N TRP A 11 -5.16 12.35 6.73
CA TRP A 11 -4.30 13.42 7.20
C TRP A 11 -3.29 13.87 6.12
N TRP A 12 -2.64 12.93 5.43
CA TRP A 12 -1.67 13.28 4.38
C TRP A 12 -2.29 14.03 3.20
N PHE A 13 -3.51 13.65 2.78
CA PHE A 13 -4.24 14.37 1.74
C PHE A 13 -4.56 15.82 2.15
N GLN A 14 -4.93 16.04 3.41
CA GLN A 14 -5.18 17.38 3.96
C GLN A 14 -3.88 18.20 4.10
N ASN A 15 -2.75 17.54 4.30
CA ASN A 15 -1.46 18.17 4.52
C ASN A 15 -0.59 18.26 3.25
N ARG A 16 -1.23 18.61 2.12
CA ARG A 16 -0.57 18.88 0.83
C ARG A 16 0.28 17.72 0.28
N LYS A 17 0.04 16.49 0.75
CA LYS A 17 0.68 15.27 0.24
C LYS A 17 2.21 15.28 0.33
N THR A 18 2.78 15.97 1.33
CA THR A 18 4.24 16.05 1.51
C THR A 18 4.84 14.71 1.96
N VAL A 19 5.82 14.18 1.24
CA VAL A 19 6.46 12.87 1.52
C VAL A 19 7.35 12.90 2.76
N THR A 20 8.03 14.04 3.01
CA THR A 20 8.94 14.22 4.14
C THR A 20 8.22 14.32 5.49
N ARG A 21 6.88 14.49 5.49
CA ARG A 21 6.12 14.65 6.71
C ARG A 21 5.59 13.30 7.19
N LEU A 22 6.02 12.90 8.39
CA LEU A 22 5.48 11.73 9.07
C LEU A 22 4.14 12.07 9.73
N PRO A 23 3.13 11.17 9.68
CA PRO A 23 1.91 11.34 10.44
C PRO A 23 2.23 11.41 11.95
N PRO A 24 1.55 12.29 12.71
CA PRO A 24 1.58 12.31 14.17
C PRO A 24 1.14 10.96 14.77
N ASP A 25 1.54 10.68 16.01
CA ASP A 25 1.28 9.38 16.68
C ASP A 25 -0.22 9.08 16.85
N ASP A 26 -1.01 10.08 17.21
CA ASP A 26 -2.47 9.98 17.33
C ASP A 26 -3.15 9.67 15.98
N VAL A 27 -2.55 10.11 14.88
CA VAL A 27 -3.03 9.88 13.52
C VAL A 27 -2.57 8.53 12.96
N PHE A 28 -1.32 8.16 13.23
CA PHE A 28 -0.75 6.88 12.81
C PHE A 28 -1.34 5.70 13.59
N GLU A 29 -1.81 5.96 14.82
CA GLU A 29 -2.27 4.95 15.77
C GLU A 29 -1.11 3.99 16.16
N THR A 30 -1.41 2.75 16.56
CA THR A 30 -0.37 1.76 16.89
C THR A 30 0.15 1.09 15.63
N LEU A 31 1.43 0.68 15.64
CA LEU A 31 2.04 -0.07 14.53
C LEU A 31 1.26 -1.32 14.14
N ALA A 32 0.73 -2.07 15.12
CA ALA A 32 -0.07 -3.26 14.87
C ALA A 32 -1.39 -2.92 14.15
N LYS A 33 -2.05 -1.84 14.57
CA LYS A 33 -3.30 -1.38 13.96
C LYS A 33 -3.07 -0.85 12.55
N PHE A 34 -2.00 -0.08 12.34
CA PHE A 34 -1.59 0.38 11.02
C PHE A 34 -1.30 -0.80 10.09
N THR A 35 -0.48 -1.77 10.53
CA THR A 35 -0.13 -2.97 9.76
C THR A 35 -1.39 -3.71 9.28
N SER A 36 -2.33 -3.96 10.20
CA SER A 36 -3.59 -4.64 9.89
C SER A 36 -4.44 -3.86 8.89
N GLN A 37 -4.67 -2.56 9.13
CA GLN A 37 -5.46 -1.72 8.23
C GLN A 37 -4.79 -1.57 6.86
N TRP A 38 -3.46 -1.48 6.82
CA TRP A 38 -2.71 -1.36 5.58
C TRP A 38 -2.91 -2.59 4.70
N TRP A 39 -2.79 -3.80 5.24
CA TRP A 39 -3.01 -5.03 4.48
C TRP A 39 -4.45 -5.19 4.00
N VAL A 40 -5.44 -4.85 4.84
CA VAL A 40 -6.86 -4.85 4.43
C VAL A 40 -7.06 -3.86 3.27
N TRP A 41 -6.57 -2.63 3.41
CA TRP A 41 -6.69 -1.62 2.38
C TRP A 41 -5.95 -2.00 1.10
N TYR A 42 -4.73 -2.51 1.22
CA TYR A 42 -3.91 -2.97 0.11
C TYR A 42 -4.61 -4.08 -0.67
N SER A 43 -5.20 -5.04 0.03
CA SER A 43 -6.05 -6.06 -0.57
C SER A 43 -7.22 -5.49 -1.35
N ILE A 44 -7.90 -4.47 -0.81
CA ILE A 44 -9.08 -3.87 -1.46
C ILE A 44 -8.71 -3.12 -2.74
N ILE A 45 -7.56 -2.44 -2.77
CA ILE A 45 -7.16 -1.64 -3.94
C ILE A 45 -6.52 -2.48 -5.05
N ASN A 46 -6.04 -3.69 -4.73
CA ASN A 46 -5.49 -4.60 -5.72
C ASN A 46 -6.59 -5.14 -6.65
N PRO A 47 -6.27 -5.43 -7.93
CA PRO A 47 -7.18 -6.08 -8.85
C PRO A 47 -7.78 -7.39 -8.32
N GLU A 48 -8.93 -7.77 -8.87
CA GLU A 48 -9.64 -9.00 -8.48
C GLU A 48 -8.91 -10.26 -8.94
N TRP A 49 -8.16 -10.18 -10.05
CA TRP A 49 -7.41 -11.30 -10.61
C TRP A 49 -6.16 -11.68 -9.78
N ARG A 50 -5.77 -10.86 -8.80
CA ARG A 50 -4.64 -11.15 -7.90
C ARG A 50 -5.03 -12.25 -6.91
N GLU A 51 -4.17 -13.26 -6.76
CA GLU A 51 -4.34 -14.32 -5.76
C GLU A 51 -4.45 -13.78 -4.33
N ARG A 52 -5.35 -14.39 -3.56
CA ARG A 52 -5.63 -14.05 -2.16
C ARG A 52 -5.61 -15.31 -1.31
N ASP A 53 -5.10 -15.18 -0.09
CA ASP A 53 -5.15 -16.25 0.90
C ASP A 53 -6.56 -16.41 1.50
N ALA A 54 -6.71 -17.38 2.42
CA ALA A 54 -7.98 -17.65 3.09
C ALA A 54 -8.52 -16.46 3.92
N SER A 55 -7.67 -15.47 4.24
CA SER A 55 -8.06 -14.24 4.93
C SER A 55 -8.41 -13.09 3.98
N GLY A 56 -8.32 -13.31 2.67
CA GLY A 56 -8.51 -12.28 1.65
C GLY A 56 -7.30 -11.35 1.47
N ARG A 57 -6.16 -11.68 2.11
CA ARG A 57 -4.90 -10.95 1.95
C ARG A 57 -4.25 -11.31 0.63
N ILE A 58 -3.67 -10.32 -0.05
CA ILE A 58 -2.88 -10.55 -1.27
C ILE A 58 -1.72 -11.48 -0.97
N VAL A 59 -1.60 -12.53 -1.78
CA VAL A 59 -0.44 -13.43 -1.75
C VAL A 59 0.71 -12.75 -2.50
N VAL A 60 1.81 -12.51 -1.78
CA VAL A 60 3.02 -11.92 -2.39
C VAL A 60 3.63 -12.92 -3.35
N ASN A 61 3.92 -12.48 -4.58
CA ASN A 61 4.28 -13.36 -5.71
C ASN A 61 3.22 -14.42 -6.04
N GLY A 62 1.98 -14.20 -5.61
CA GLY A 62 0.86 -15.07 -5.97
C GLY A 62 0.60 -15.08 -7.48
N SER A 63 -0.02 -16.15 -7.93
CA SER A 63 -0.50 -16.32 -9.28
C SER A 63 -1.58 -15.29 -9.63
N GLY A 64 -1.77 -15.06 -10.92
CA GLY A 64 -2.79 -14.15 -11.43
C GLY A 64 -2.48 -13.75 -12.86
N GLU A 65 -3.50 -13.79 -13.70
CA GLU A 65 -3.42 -13.34 -15.09
C GLU A 65 -4.50 -12.27 -15.28
N GLY A 66 -4.08 -11.05 -15.61
CA GLY A 66 -4.99 -9.96 -15.83
C GLY A 66 -4.25 -8.66 -16.08
N ASP A 67 -5.00 -7.66 -16.53
CA ASP A 67 -4.44 -6.37 -16.89
C ASP A 67 -4.25 -5.47 -15.65
N TRP A 68 -3.13 -4.74 -15.65
CA TRP A 68 -2.82 -3.70 -14.69
C TRP A 68 -3.56 -2.38 -14.94
N ASP A 69 -4.44 -2.31 -15.94
CA ASP A 69 -5.37 -1.21 -16.25
C ASP A 69 -6.03 -0.54 -15.02
N LYS A 70 -6.35 -1.30 -13.97
CA LYS A 70 -6.92 -0.73 -12.72
C LYS A 70 -5.95 0.23 -12.01
N PHE A 71 -4.64 0.09 -12.22
CA PHE A 71 -3.60 1.01 -11.75
C PHE A 71 -3.18 2.05 -12.80
N ASP A 72 -3.42 1.79 -14.08
CA ASP A 72 -3.17 2.74 -15.18
C ASP A 72 -4.14 3.95 -15.15
N ARG A 73 -5.33 3.76 -14.55
CA ARG A 73 -6.22 4.90 -14.28
C ARG A 73 -5.60 5.81 -13.23
N SER A 74 -5.04 6.92 -13.71
CA SER A 74 -4.47 8.08 -13.00
C SER A 74 -5.42 8.81 -12.03
N GLY A 75 -6.18 8.07 -11.21
CA GLY A 75 -6.92 8.60 -10.08
C GLY A 75 -5.96 8.99 -8.97
N GLN A 76 -5.79 10.30 -8.78
CA GLN A 76 -4.99 10.98 -7.74
C GLN A 76 -4.30 10.05 -6.71
N ASN A 77 -3.11 9.57 -7.08
CA ASN A 77 -2.05 9.08 -6.18
C ASN A 77 -2.12 7.61 -5.72
N GLY A 78 -2.74 6.67 -6.45
CA GLY A 78 -2.76 5.25 -6.05
C GLY A 78 -1.39 4.68 -5.65
N MET A 79 -0.42 4.71 -6.57
CA MET A 79 0.93 4.17 -6.31
C MET A 79 1.79 5.04 -5.39
N LEU A 80 1.72 6.36 -5.54
CA LEU A 80 2.44 7.26 -4.65
C LEU A 80 2.00 7.06 -3.19
N SER A 81 0.70 6.83 -2.96
CA SER A 81 0.18 6.54 -1.62
C SER A 81 0.82 5.28 -1.03
N LEU A 82 0.98 4.22 -1.84
CA LEU A 82 1.63 2.98 -1.40
C LEU A 82 3.07 3.22 -0.96
N VAL A 83 3.88 3.84 -1.81
CA VAL A 83 5.29 4.13 -1.51
C VAL A 83 5.44 5.00 -0.26
N VAL A 84 4.64 6.06 -0.17
CA VAL A 84 4.67 6.97 1.00
C VAL A 84 4.26 6.26 2.29
N SER A 85 3.27 5.37 2.24
CA SER A 85 2.84 4.63 3.42
C SER A 85 3.85 3.59 3.89
N LEU A 86 4.59 2.97 2.97
CA LEU A 86 5.71 2.08 3.30
C LEU A 86 6.84 2.85 3.98
N HIS A 87 7.11 4.08 3.53
CA HIS A 87 8.08 4.97 4.17
C HIS A 87 7.66 5.35 5.60
N TRP A 88 6.40 5.73 5.82
CA TRP A 88 5.91 5.99 7.18
C TRP A 88 6.01 4.77 8.07
N TRP A 89 5.61 3.61 7.55
CA TRP A 89 5.68 2.35 8.29
C TRP A 89 7.12 2.06 8.70
N TYR A 90 8.08 2.16 7.79
CA TYR A 90 9.50 1.95 8.06
C TYR A 90 10.03 2.84 9.19
N HIS A 91 9.65 4.12 9.19
CA HIS A 91 10.06 5.08 10.23
C HIS A 91 9.48 4.79 11.62
N ARG A 92 8.55 3.84 11.75
CA ARG A 92 7.98 3.39 13.03
C ARG A 92 8.48 2.02 13.46
N LEU A 93 9.43 1.44 12.72
CA LEU A 93 10.04 0.17 13.03
C LEU A 93 11.43 0.36 13.64
N ASP A 94 11.75 -0.41 14.67
CA ASP A 94 13.14 -0.55 15.14
C ASP A 94 13.99 -1.37 14.14
N SER A 95 13.34 -2.31 13.44
CA SER A 95 13.93 -3.11 12.36
C SER A 95 12.86 -3.62 11.38
N PRO A 96 13.21 -3.91 10.11
CA PRO A 96 12.26 -4.40 9.12
C PRO A 96 11.53 -5.66 9.58
N THR A 97 10.19 -5.63 9.54
CA THR A 97 9.36 -6.79 9.90
C THR A 97 9.03 -7.63 8.66
N PRO A 98 8.67 -8.92 8.84
CA PRO A 98 8.21 -9.77 7.73
C PRO A 98 7.04 -9.15 6.95
N ASP A 99 6.08 -8.54 7.64
CA ASP A 99 4.94 -7.87 7.00
C ASP A 99 5.37 -6.67 6.16
N TRP A 100 6.26 -5.83 6.68
CA TRP A 100 6.75 -4.68 5.93
C TRP A 100 7.58 -5.11 4.71
N LEU A 101 8.43 -6.13 4.86
CA LEU A 101 9.22 -6.69 3.76
C LEU A 101 8.33 -7.32 2.68
N ALA A 102 7.29 -8.04 3.08
CA ALA A 102 6.30 -8.62 2.16
C ALA A 102 5.59 -7.51 1.37
N ALA A 103 5.14 -6.46 2.05
CA ALA A 103 4.50 -5.31 1.42
C ALA A 103 5.44 -4.58 0.45
N LEU A 104 6.70 -4.33 0.85
CA LEU A 104 7.70 -3.68 0.02
C LEU A 104 7.99 -4.49 -1.25
N ARG A 105 8.20 -5.81 -1.12
CA ARG A 105 8.45 -6.69 -2.26
C ARG A 105 7.30 -6.66 -3.26
N ASP A 106 6.07 -6.79 -2.77
CA ASP A 106 4.89 -6.83 -3.62
C ASP A 106 4.69 -5.49 -4.35
N VAL A 107 4.76 -4.37 -3.64
CA VAL A 107 4.65 -3.03 -4.25
C VAL A 107 5.76 -2.78 -5.25
N SER A 108 6.99 -3.23 -4.98
CA SER A 108 8.12 -3.08 -5.91
C SER A 108 7.90 -3.89 -7.20
N TRP A 109 7.37 -5.10 -7.07
CA TRP A 109 7.01 -5.93 -8.22
C TRP A 109 5.93 -5.25 -9.08
N ILE A 110 4.84 -4.76 -8.49
CA ILE A 110 3.79 -4.06 -9.25
C ILE A 110 4.34 -2.82 -9.97
N ILE A 111 5.22 -2.04 -9.33
CA ILE A 111 5.85 -0.87 -9.98
C ILE A 111 6.68 -1.30 -11.19
N SER A 112 7.44 -2.40 -11.08
CA SER A 112 8.21 -2.93 -12.21
C SER A 112 7.31 -3.34 -13.38
N GLU A 113 6.22 -4.07 -13.11
CA GLU A 113 5.25 -4.48 -14.12
C GLU A 113 4.61 -3.27 -14.82
N LEU A 114 4.22 -2.25 -14.06
CA LEU A 114 3.67 -1.01 -14.64
C LEU A 114 4.67 -0.26 -15.51
N ILE A 115 5.95 -0.24 -15.12
CA ILE A 115 7.02 0.35 -15.94
C ILE A 115 7.16 -0.42 -17.25
N GLU A 116 7.07 -1.75 -17.23
CA GLU A 116 7.17 -2.57 -18.43
C GLU A 116 5.97 -2.39 -19.37
N VAL A 117 4.74 -2.32 -18.84
CA VAL A 117 3.53 -2.08 -19.63
C VAL A 117 3.51 -0.68 -20.26
N ASN A 118 4.12 0.33 -19.62
CA ASN A 118 4.14 1.72 -20.09
C ASN A 118 5.40 2.10 -20.90
N ARG A 119 6.23 1.14 -21.31
CA ARG A 119 7.37 1.38 -22.21
C ARG A 119 6.95 1.51 -23.66
#